data_AF-A0A3B9H3X7-F1
#
_entry.id   AF-A0A3B9H3X7-F1
#
_cell.length_a   1.000
_cell.length_b   1.000
_cell.length_c   1.000
_cell.angle_alpha   90.00
_cell.angle_beta   90.00
_cell.angle_gamma   90.00
#
_symmetry.space_group_name_H-M   'P 1'
#
loop_
_entity.id
_entity.type
_entity.pdbx_description
1 polymer ?
#
loop_
_entity_poly.entity_id
_entity_poly.type
_entity_poly.pdbx_seq_one_letter_code
_entity_poly.pdbx_strand_id
1 'polypeptide(L)'
;MRSVFMAVLLNGFAPLLYLLVFQFGLGEYQSAAQSAGYTDVFEACRYIGGSSSGDCEELNFLLGAKWVAIAAIAAGTVVPFLLYLVPTILGRSRITLGLFFPLALPFALLATLAISISSIVFVGLAAHVLTTWTFHVIWPYLYIVLGLGGLFLLLVTLSAFGTVFSATANREFGHLLDKHQLPDVWEMLEDLARQLKVRRPKNVIVGVSPTFYITNAKTEILPSKKIVSGETLYLSATLCRLLTPDELKSIIAHELMHYKGKDLTYTRIFFPIYRLLASMIQQLSNSENAAGLPLLANLQPLYAGFTQSERRISRQRELAADAGAAKVTQPIALANALAKVSIFSSTWDLALRDNSNALRIAEYTGNAPDALLGYAVYECSNDFVDEQFHSLLSKRLSHPTDTHPTMQDRFDNLGVTLSEITRTYFDTHNEVPDALVIEGEGITDQIGIAFLYETLSQYPVTLPPEDDAEAKNERAAYRLLYQIITHFIRADGLTLPEEVKAAEAVGRRHFPDFNPLIFREYVHGTSELLPLDRLAEFSVSIFNENGIESIRQILHEVVMADGEAHPDEQVLLHDYLSNVEKHVAATAVQ
;
A
#
# COMPACT_ATOMS: atom_id res chain seq x y z
N MET A 1 -4.89 23.86 -1.73
CA MET A 1 -5.45 25.00 -2.49
C MET A 1 -6.27 24.58 -3.70
N ARG A 2 -5.76 23.82 -4.70
CA ARG A 2 -6.60 23.38 -5.84
C ARG A 2 -7.91 22.68 -5.44
N SER A 3 -7.85 21.77 -4.47
CA SER A 3 -9.04 21.09 -3.92
C SER A 3 -10.04 22.04 -3.26
N VAL A 4 -9.57 23.11 -2.60
CA VAL A 4 -10.43 24.14 -2.00
C VAL A 4 -11.20 24.89 -3.09
N PHE A 5 -10.52 25.34 -4.14
CA PHE A 5 -11.17 26.06 -5.24
C PHE A 5 -12.22 25.21 -5.94
N MET A 6 -11.94 23.91 -6.17
CA MET A 6 -12.90 22.99 -6.76
C MET A 6 -14.15 22.85 -5.90
N ALA A 7 -13.99 22.69 -4.57
CA ALA A 7 -15.10 22.61 -3.63
C ALA A 7 -15.93 23.90 -3.63
N VAL A 8 -15.28 25.07 -3.59
CA VAL A 8 -15.95 26.39 -3.60
C VAL A 8 -16.80 26.55 -4.87
N LEU A 9 -16.24 26.20 -6.05
CA LEU A 9 -16.96 26.29 -7.32
C LEU A 9 -18.18 25.36 -7.32
N LEU A 10 -18.01 24.10 -6.92
CA LEU A 10 -19.08 23.10 -6.90
C LEU A 10 -20.20 23.50 -5.93
N ASN A 11 -19.83 23.91 -4.71
CA ASN A 11 -20.78 24.28 -3.66
C ASN A 11 -21.51 25.60 -3.94
N GLY A 12 -20.83 26.55 -4.59
CA GLY A 12 -21.39 27.86 -4.91
C GLY A 12 -22.30 27.87 -6.15
N PHE A 13 -22.16 26.88 -7.04
CA PHE A 13 -22.85 26.88 -8.33
C PHE A 13 -24.38 26.87 -8.20
N ALA A 14 -24.94 25.91 -7.47
CA ALA A 14 -26.39 25.77 -7.32
C ALA A 14 -27.09 27.00 -6.68
N PRO A 15 -26.64 27.53 -5.53
CA PRO A 15 -27.24 28.73 -4.97
C PRO A 15 -27.02 29.97 -5.83
N LEU A 16 -25.88 30.08 -6.53
CA LEU A 16 -25.65 31.19 -7.47
C LEU A 16 -26.60 31.12 -8.68
N LEU A 17 -26.79 29.92 -9.23
CA LEU A 17 -27.75 29.68 -10.31
C LEU A 17 -29.17 30.07 -9.87
N TYR A 18 -29.58 29.68 -8.66
CA TYR A 18 -30.85 30.10 -8.09
C TYR A 18 -30.96 31.63 -7.99
N LEU A 19 -29.93 32.33 -7.49
CA LEU A 19 -29.96 33.79 -7.40
C LEU A 19 -30.11 34.46 -8.77
N LEU A 20 -29.46 33.94 -9.81
CA LEU A 20 -29.57 34.45 -11.17
C LEU A 20 -30.98 34.24 -11.73
N VAL A 21 -31.53 33.02 -11.60
CA VAL A 21 -32.88 32.68 -12.06
C VAL A 21 -33.94 33.46 -11.29
N PHE A 22 -33.78 33.58 -9.97
CA PHE A 22 -34.66 34.38 -9.11
C PHE A 22 -34.65 35.85 -9.51
N GLN A 23 -33.47 36.45 -9.76
CA GLN A 23 -33.37 37.85 -10.16
C GLN A 23 -34.05 38.10 -11.51
N PHE A 24 -33.93 37.16 -12.44
CA PHE A 24 -34.62 37.21 -13.72
C PHE A 24 -36.14 37.13 -13.54
N GLY A 25 -36.63 36.16 -12.77
CA GLY A 25 -38.07 36.02 -12.47
C GLY A 25 -38.65 37.24 -11.75
N LEU A 26 -37.90 37.83 -10.80
CA LEU A 26 -38.32 39.03 -10.06
C LEU A 26 -38.52 40.24 -10.98
N GLY A 27 -37.68 40.41 -12.01
CA GLY A 27 -37.81 41.50 -12.97
C GLY A 27 -39.11 41.45 -13.77
N GLU A 28 -39.60 40.24 -14.06
CA GLU A 28 -40.87 40.02 -14.74
C GLU A 28 -42.07 40.31 -13.83
N TYR A 29 -42.05 39.83 -12.57
CA TYR A 29 -43.05 40.21 -11.57
C TYR A 29 -43.11 41.74 -11.37
N GLN A 30 -41.96 42.40 -11.39
CA GLN A 30 -41.87 43.84 -11.26
C GLN A 30 -42.45 44.56 -12.49
N SER A 31 -42.20 44.04 -13.70
CA SER A 31 -42.79 44.56 -14.94
C SER A 31 -44.31 44.38 -14.98
N ALA A 32 -44.81 43.22 -14.53
CA ALA A 32 -46.24 42.94 -14.41
C ALA A 32 -46.91 43.86 -13.38
N ALA A 33 -46.32 44.07 -12.21
CA ALA A 33 -46.83 44.98 -11.18
C ALA A 33 -46.90 46.44 -11.69
N GLN A 34 -45.87 46.88 -12.41
CA GLN A 34 -45.85 48.20 -13.04
C GLN A 34 -46.92 48.36 -14.12
N SER A 35 -47.14 47.32 -14.92
CA SER A 35 -48.22 47.32 -15.93
C SER A 35 -49.62 47.39 -15.31
N ALA A 36 -49.78 46.89 -14.08
CA ALA A 36 -51.01 46.95 -13.29
C ALA A 36 -51.15 48.25 -12.47
N GLY A 37 -50.21 49.20 -12.59
CA GLY A 37 -50.29 50.52 -11.97
C GLY A 37 -49.66 50.65 -10.58
N TYR A 38 -48.92 49.64 -10.12
CA TYR A 38 -48.17 49.68 -8.84
C TYR A 38 -46.72 50.13 -9.06
N THR A 39 -46.09 50.76 -8.07
CA THR A 39 -44.70 51.22 -8.16
C THR A 39 -43.72 50.05 -8.19
N ASP A 40 -44.02 49.00 -7.43
CA ASP A 40 -43.26 47.76 -7.39
C ASP A 40 -44.15 46.56 -7.01
N VAL A 41 -43.58 45.35 -7.14
CA VAL A 41 -44.27 44.11 -6.79
C VAL A 41 -44.63 44.02 -5.30
N PHE A 42 -43.91 44.70 -4.41
CA PHE A 42 -44.17 44.69 -2.97
C PHE A 42 -45.35 45.59 -2.59
N GLU A 43 -45.55 46.70 -3.30
CA GLU A 43 -46.77 47.51 -3.22
C GLU A 43 -47.96 46.72 -3.76
N ALA A 44 -47.82 46.06 -4.91
CA ALA A 44 -48.86 45.19 -5.47
C ALA A 44 -49.27 44.09 -4.46
N CYS A 45 -48.31 43.42 -3.82
CA CYS A 45 -48.61 42.41 -2.81
C CYS A 45 -49.19 42.97 -1.50
N ARG A 46 -48.97 44.24 -1.17
CA ARG A 46 -49.61 44.89 -0.01
C ARG A 46 -51.06 45.30 -0.30
N TYR A 47 -51.37 45.66 -1.54
CA TYR A 47 -52.69 46.18 -1.94
C TYR A 47 -53.66 45.10 -2.45
N ILE A 48 -53.18 44.12 -3.22
CA ILE A 48 -54.04 43.12 -3.89
C ILE A 48 -54.39 41.95 -2.95
N GLY A 49 -53.52 41.61 -2.00
CA GLY A 49 -53.71 40.47 -1.11
C GLY A 49 -53.30 40.82 0.32
N GLY A 50 -54.28 41.01 1.20
CA GLY A 50 -54.02 40.85 2.63
C GLY A 50 -53.56 39.42 2.90
N SER A 51 -52.25 39.18 2.84
CA SER A 51 -51.55 37.91 3.08
C SER A 51 -52.09 36.60 2.47
N SER A 52 -53.10 36.61 1.60
CA SER A 52 -53.84 35.37 1.21
C SER A 52 -53.97 35.13 -0.30
N SER A 53 -53.24 35.86 -1.16
CA SER A 53 -53.07 35.46 -2.56
C SER A 53 -51.86 34.53 -2.68
N GLY A 54 -52.04 33.35 -3.29
CA GLY A 54 -50.98 32.33 -3.41
C GLY A 54 -49.69 32.86 -4.02
N ASP A 55 -49.79 33.79 -4.99
CA ASP A 55 -48.64 34.40 -5.66
C ASP A 55 -47.75 35.24 -4.72
N CYS A 56 -48.34 35.92 -3.73
CA CYS A 56 -47.59 36.74 -2.78
C CYS A 56 -46.97 35.90 -1.65
N GLU A 57 -47.60 34.79 -1.24
CA GLU A 57 -46.96 33.82 -0.35
C GLU A 57 -45.75 33.15 -1.01
N GLU A 58 -45.89 32.76 -2.29
CA GLU A 58 -44.80 32.20 -3.08
C GLU A 58 -43.65 33.20 -3.25
N LEU A 59 -43.94 34.45 -3.58
CA LEU A 59 -42.92 35.50 -3.70
C LEU A 59 -42.16 35.72 -2.38
N ASN A 60 -42.87 35.76 -1.25
CA ASN A 60 -42.25 35.89 0.08
C ASN A 60 -41.36 34.69 0.42
N PHE A 61 -41.79 33.47 0.08
CA PHE A 61 -40.97 32.27 0.24
C PHE A 61 -39.68 32.34 -0.59
N LEU A 62 -39.77 32.72 -1.87
CA LEU A 62 -38.62 32.88 -2.75
C LEU A 62 -37.67 33.99 -2.27
N LEU A 63 -38.20 35.11 -1.76
CA LEU A 63 -37.39 36.17 -1.13
C LEU A 63 -36.66 35.69 0.13
N GLY A 64 -37.30 34.85 0.95
CA GLY A 64 -36.63 34.20 2.08
C GLY A 64 -35.49 33.29 1.61
N ALA A 65 -35.75 32.47 0.59
CA ALA A 65 -34.78 31.55 0.01
C ALA A 65 -33.56 32.26 -0.59
N LYS A 66 -33.69 33.50 -1.09
CA LYS A 66 -32.56 34.35 -1.52
C LYS A 66 -31.51 34.52 -0.41
N TRP A 67 -31.93 34.86 0.81
CA TRP A 67 -31.00 35.05 1.93
C TRP A 67 -30.33 33.74 2.35
N VAL A 68 -31.07 32.63 2.31
CA VAL A 68 -30.51 31.29 2.54
C VAL A 68 -29.51 30.93 1.44
N ALA A 69 -29.73 31.31 0.18
CA ALA A 69 -28.79 31.08 -0.91
C ALA A 69 -27.48 31.84 -0.71
N ILE A 70 -27.54 33.10 -0.27
CA ILE A 70 -26.35 33.89 0.08
C ILE A 70 -25.59 33.23 1.23
N ALA A 71 -26.30 32.79 2.28
CA ALA A 71 -25.69 32.07 3.39
C ALA A 71 -25.07 30.73 2.94
N ALA A 72 -25.70 30.01 2.00
CA ALA A 72 -25.19 28.77 1.44
C ALA A 72 -23.93 28.99 0.59
N ILE A 73 -23.85 30.07 -0.20
CA ILE A 73 -22.62 30.46 -0.91
C ILE A 73 -21.50 30.76 0.09
N ALA A 74 -21.82 31.54 1.15
CA ALA A 74 -20.85 31.86 2.19
C ALA A 74 -20.35 30.59 2.89
N ALA A 75 -21.24 29.68 3.29
CA ALA A 75 -20.88 28.40 3.90
C ALA A 75 -20.10 27.50 2.93
N GLY A 76 -20.57 27.34 1.69
CA GLY A 76 -19.92 26.58 0.62
C GLY A 76 -18.54 27.11 0.25
N THR A 77 -18.26 28.38 0.58
CA THR A 77 -16.94 28.99 0.45
C THR A 77 -16.10 28.79 1.72
N VAL A 78 -16.59 29.23 2.88
CA VAL A 78 -15.84 29.27 4.14
C VAL A 78 -15.49 27.86 4.64
N VAL A 79 -16.42 26.90 4.54
CA VAL A 79 -16.22 25.54 5.06
C VAL A 79 -15.02 24.85 4.41
N PRO A 80 -14.90 24.74 3.06
CA PRO A 80 -13.70 24.17 2.44
C PRO A 80 -12.38 24.84 2.84
N PHE A 81 -12.38 26.17 3.04
CA PHE A 81 -11.22 26.89 3.54
C PHE A 81 -10.87 26.48 4.98
N LEU A 82 -11.86 26.39 5.87
CA LEU A 82 -11.65 25.94 7.24
C LEU A 82 -11.19 24.49 7.30
N LEU A 83 -11.79 23.60 6.51
CA LEU A 83 -11.41 22.20 6.40
C LEU A 83 -9.95 22.03 5.95
N TYR A 84 -9.43 22.93 5.11
CA TYR A 84 -8.01 22.91 4.72
C TYR A 84 -7.09 23.60 5.76
N LEU A 85 -7.49 24.77 6.26
CA LEU A 85 -6.64 25.64 7.07
C LEU A 85 -6.51 25.14 8.51
N VAL A 86 -7.60 24.69 9.13
CA VAL A 86 -7.62 24.24 10.52
C VAL A 86 -6.65 23.06 10.74
N PRO A 87 -6.68 21.98 9.94
CA PRO A 87 -5.67 20.93 10.03
C PRO A 87 -4.25 21.45 9.83
N THR A 88 -4.03 22.32 8.84
CA THR A 88 -2.70 22.84 8.51
C THR A 88 -2.08 23.69 9.64
N ILE A 89 -2.91 24.45 10.36
CA ILE A 89 -2.48 25.28 11.50
C ILE A 89 -2.34 24.43 12.77
N LEU A 90 -3.37 23.68 13.13
CA LEU A 90 -3.41 22.88 14.36
C LEU A 90 -2.48 21.67 14.29
N GLY A 91 -2.20 21.18 13.09
CA GLY A 91 -1.31 20.06 12.80
C GLY A 91 0.18 20.36 12.99
N ARG A 92 0.54 21.45 13.67
CA ARG A 92 1.91 21.70 14.16
C ARG A 92 2.28 20.86 15.39
N SER A 93 1.30 20.36 16.13
CA SER A 93 1.51 19.54 17.33
C SER A 93 0.86 18.17 17.20
N ARG A 94 1.62 17.11 17.52
CA ARG A 94 1.15 15.71 17.49
C ARG A 94 -0.07 15.48 18.39
N ILE A 95 -0.11 16.16 19.54
CA ILE A 95 -1.20 16.05 20.52
C ILE A 95 -2.48 16.69 19.98
N THR A 96 -2.35 17.90 19.45
CA THR A 96 -3.49 18.62 18.86
C THR A 96 -4.07 17.83 17.70
N LEU A 97 -3.21 17.23 16.87
CA LEU A 97 -3.64 16.40 15.76
C LEU A 97 -4.40 15.14 16.21
N GLY A 98 -3.90 14.44 17.23
CA GLY A 98 -4.58 13.29 17.83
C GLY A 98 -5.91 13.62 18.53
N LEU A 99 -6.07 14.83 19.08
CA LEU A 99 -7.29 15.24 19.79
C LEU A 99 -8.37 15.82 18.87
N PHE A 100 -7.98 16.68 17.93
CA PHE A 100 -8.93 17.39 17.06
C PHE A 100 -9.39 16.54 15.88
N PHE A 101 -8.56 15.62 15.40
CA PHE A 101 -8.87 14.90 14.17
C PHE A 101 -10.08 13.95 14.27
N PRO A 102 -10.27 13.19 15.36
CA PRO A 102 -11.48 12.39 15.53
C PRO A 102 -12.77 13.20 15.50
N LEU A 103 -12.69 14.50 15.84
CA LEU A 103 -13.82 15.41 15.80
C LEU A 103 -13.99 16.03 14.39
N ALA A 104 -12.89 16.39 13.74
CA ALA A 104 -12.91 17.10 12.47
C ALA A 104 -13.59 16.31 11.33
N LEU A 105 -13.36 14.99 11.26
CA LEU A 105 -13.91 14.16 10.19
C LEU A 105 -15.45 14.04 10.26
N PRO A 106 -16.08 13.69 11.41
CA PRO A 106 -17.54 13.76 11.57
C PRO A 106 -18.15 15.12 11.23
N PHE A 107 -17.55 16.22 11.70
CA PHE A 107 -18.03 17.57 11.37
C PHE A 107 -17.92 17.88 9.87
N ALA A 108 -16.86 17.42 9.22
CA ALA A 108 -16.70 17.58 7.77
C ALA A 108 -17.77 16.79 6.99
N LEU A 109 -18.07 15.56 7.41
CA LEU A 109 -19.15 14.76 6.81
C LEU A 109 -20.51 15.44 6.95
N LEU A 110 -20.84 15.95 8.15
CA LEU A 110 -22.09 16.67 8.39
C LEU A 110 -22.18 17.99 7.59
N ALA A 111 -21.08 18.76 7.53
CA ALA A 111 -21.04 19.99 6.76
C ALA A 111 -21.21 19.71 5.25
N THR A 112 -20.59 18.63 4.77
CA THR A 112 -20.72 18.18 3.38
C THR A 112 -22.16 17.78 3.04
N LEU A 113 -22.81 17.03 3.93
CA LEU A 113 -24.22 16.67 3.78
C LEU A 113 -25.11 17.92 3.74
N ALA A 114 -24.91 18.86 4.66
CA ALA A 114 -25.69 20.11 4.70
C ALA A 114 -25.53 20.95 3.42
N ILE A 115 -24.30 21.14 2.94
CA ILE A 115 -24.00 21.88 1.71
C ILE A 115 -24.60 21.19 0.48
N SER A 116 -24.52 19.86 0.45
CA SER A 116 -25.01 19.08 -0.69
C SER A 116 -26.55 19.03 -0.72
N ILE A 117 -27.22 18.86 0.42
CA ILE A 117 -28.69 18.99 0.53
C ILE A 117 -29.11 20.41 0.12
N SER A 118 -28.42 21.43 0.63
CA SER A 118 -28.67 22.82 0.24
C SER A 118 -28.56 23.02 -1.28
N SER A 119 -27.57 22.40 -1.92
CA SER A 119 -27.38 22.47 -3.37
C SER A 119 -28.54 21.82 -4.13
N ILE A 120 -29.01 20.65 -3.68
CA ILE A 120 -30.19 19.95 -4.25
C ILE A 120 -31.44 20.84 -4.14
N VAL A 121 -31.65 21.46 -2.97
CA VAL A 121 -32.77 22.38 -2.74
C VAL A 121 -32.70 23.58 -3.71
N PHE A 122 -31.53 24.21 -3.88
CA PHE A 122 -31.41 25.36 -4.77
C PHE A 122 -31.52 25.02 -6.25
N VAL A 123 -31.05 23.84 -6.68
CA VAL A 123 -31.34 23.34 -8.03
C VAL A 123 -32.85 23.17 -8.23
N GLY A 124 -33.55 22.61 -7.24
CA GLY A 124 -35.00 22.47 -7.27
C GLY A 124 -35.75 23.80 -7.33
N LEU A 125 -35.34 24.77 -6.50
CA LEU A 125 -35.94 26.11 -6.50
C LEU A 125 -35.67 26.85 -7.81
N ALA A 126 -34.45 26.76 -8.35
CA ALA A 126 -34.12 27.37 -9.64
C ALA A 126 -34.97 26.78 -10.76
N ALA A 127 -35.10 25.45 -10.79
CA ALA A 127 -35.93 24.76 -11.77
C ALA A 127 -37.42 25.12 -11.61
N HIS A 128 -37.94 25.19 -10.38
CA HIS A 128 -39.32 25.60 -10.10
C HIS A 128 -39.61 27.00 -10.64
N VAL A 129 -38.76 27.98 -10.31
CA VAL A 129 -38.91 29.35 -10.82
C VAL A 129 -38.86 29.36 -12.35
N LEU A 130 -37.93 28.62 -12.95
CA LEU A 130 -37.80 28.56 -14.41
C LEU A 130 -39.02 27.93 -15.09
N THR A 131 -39.55 26.82 -14.57
CA THR A 131 -40.67 26.10 -15.21
C THR A 131 -42.02 26.79 -14.99
N THR A 132 -42.27 27.31 -13.79
CA THR A 132 -43.50 28.08 -13.51
C THR A 132 -43.53 29.37 -14.32
N TRP A 133 -42.38 30.01 -14.51
CA TRP A 133 -42.29 31.20 -15.34
C TRP A 133 -42.40 30.89 -16.84
N THR A 134 -41.56 29.99 -17.37
CA THR A 134 -41.48 29.77 -18.83
C THR A 134 -42.72 29.05 -19.37
N PHE A 135 -43.26 28.11 -18.59
CA PHE A 135 -44.28 27.17 -19.07
C PHE A 135 -45.58 27.21 -18.26
N HIS A 136 -45.65 27.95 -17.15
CA HIS A 136 -46.79 27.95 -16.23
C HIS A 136 -47.17 26.55 -15.73
N VAL A 137 -46.17 25.65 -15.61
CA VAL A 137 -46.35 24.27 -15.16
C VAL A 137 -45.43 23.97 -13.99
N ILE A 138 -45.98 23.32 -12.97
CA ILE A 138 -45.22 22.72 -11.85
C ILE A 138 -44.94 21.26 -12.21
N TRP A 139 -43.68 20.84 -12.05
CA TRP A 139 -43.24 19.47 -12.36
C TRP A 139 -43.10 18.65 -11.07
N PRO A 140 -44.18 18.01 -10.55
CA PRO A 140 -44.14 17.32 -9.27
C PRO A 140 -43.09 16.19 -9.22
N TYR A 141 -42.86 15.51 -10.35
CA TYR A 141 -41.86 14.46 -10.46
C TYR A 141 -40.42 14.94 -10.19
N LEU A 142 -40.11 16.21 -10.47
CA LEU A 142 -38.79 16.78 -10.18
C LEU A 142 -38.49 16.75 -8.68
N TYR A 143 -39.47 17.12 -7.84
CA TYR A 143 -39.31 17.10 -6.39
C TYR A 143 -39.11 15.68 -5.83
N ILE A 144 -39.76 14.69 -6.44
CA ILE A 144 -39.56 13.28 -6.07
C ILE A 144 -38.12 12.86 -6.39
N VAL A 145 -37.62 13.19 -7.59
CA VAL A 145 -36.24 12.86 -7.99
C VAL A 145 -35.21 13.55 -7.08
N LEU A 146 -35.39 14.84 -6.79
CA LEU A 146 -34.51 15.58 -5.89
C LEU A 146 -34.58 15.04 -4.44
N GLY A 147 -35.78 14.68 -3.97
CA GLY A 147 -35.98 14.05 -2.67
C GLY A 147 -35.28 12.70 -2.56
N LEU A 148 -35.38 11.85 -3.58
CA LEU A 148 -34.66 10.57 -3.67
C LEU A 148 -33.14 10.79 -3.71
N GLY A 149 -32.66 11.79 -4.44
CA GLY A 149 -31.24 12.18 -4.46
C GLY A 149 -30.74 12.62 -3.08
N GLY A 150 -31.53 13.42 -2.37
CA GLY A 150 -31.25 13.84 -0.99
C GLY A 150 -31.21 12.66 0.00
N LEU A 151 -32.18 11.75 -0.10
CA LEU A 151 -32.21 10.53 0.72
C LEU A 151 -31.01 9.63 0.43
N PHE A 152 -30.66 9.42 -0.84
CA PHE A 152 -29.48 8.65 -1.23
C PHE A 152 -28.20 9.22 -0.62
N LEU A 153 -28.00 10.54 -0.73
CA LEU A 153 -26.85 11.23 -0.16
C LEU A 153 -26.78 11.10 1.38
N LEU A 154 -27.93 11.18 2.06
CA LEU A 154 -28.02 10.93 3.49
C LEU A 154 -27.55 9.52 3.84
N LEU A 155 -28.02 8.50 3.11
CA LEU A 155 -27.63 7.10 3.32
C LEU A 155 -26.13 6.88 3.08
N VAL A 156 -25.56 7.47 2.03
CA VAL A 156 -24.11 7.43 1.77
C VAL A 156 -23.32 8.08 2.90
N THR A 157 -23.78 9.24 3.40
CA THR A 157 -23.11 9.93 4.52
C THR A 157 -23.21 9.13 5.82
N LEU A 158 -24.37 8.54 6.11
CA LEU A 158 -24.57 7.67 7.28
C LEU A 158 -23.71 6.42 7.22
N SER A 159 -23.57 5.81 6.03
CA SER A 159 -22.66 4.69 5.80
C SER A 159 -21.21 5.10 6.06
N ALA A 160 -20.75 6.23 5.50
CA ALA A 160 -19.42 6.76 5.77
C ALA A 160 -19.19 7.04 7.26
N PHE A 161 -20.19 7.59 7.95
CA PHE A 161 -20.15 7.79 9.40
C PHE A 161 -19.98 6.46 10.14
N GLY A 162 -20.78 5.45 9.80
CA GLY A 162 -20.66 4.10 10.35
C GLY A 162 -19.25 3.53 10.22
N THR A 163 -18.61 3.70 9.07
CA THR A 163 -17.22 3.26 8.82
C THR A 163 -16.21 4.01 9.70
N VAL A 164 -16.37 5.32 9.91
CA VAL A 164 -15.51 6.12 10.82
C VAL A 164 -15.55 5.62 12.26
N PHE A 165 -16.72 5.21 12.73
CA PHE A 165 -16.90 4.74 14.10
C PHE A 165 -16.70 3.23 14.25
N SER A 166 -16.64 2.48 13.14
CA SER A 166 -16.31 1.06 13.18
C SER A 166 -14.83 0.86 13.50
N ALA A 167 -14.53 0.11 14.56
CA ALA A 167 -13.18 -0.36 14.86
C ALA A 167 -12.84 -1.57 13.97
N THR A 168 -12.71 -1.35 12.66
CA THR A 168 -12.22 -2.38 11.74
C THR A 168 -10.77 -2.70 12.08
N ALA A 169 -10.47 -4.00 12.20
CA ALA A 169 -9.11 -4.44 12.45
C ALA A 169 -8.30 -4.30 11.17
N ASN A 170 -7.06 -3.81 11.27
CA ASN A 170 -6.10 -3.92 10.18
C ASN A 170 -5.85 -5.39 9.90
N ARG A 171 -5.68 -5.76 8.64
CA ARG A 171 -5.38 -7.13 8.24
C ARG A 171 -3.91 -7.22 7.90
N GLU A 172 -3.22 -8.16 8.55
CA GLU A 172 -1.80 -8.37 8.36
C GLU A 172 -1.54 -9.85 8.12
N PHE A 173 -0.74 -10.17 7.11
CA PHE A 173 -0.38 -11.54 6.77
C PHE A 173 0.84 -11.96 7.60
N GLY A 174 0.72 -13.07 8.33
CA GLY A 174 1.81 -13.61 9.12
C GLY A 174 1.39 -14.55 10.24
N HIS A 175 2.33 -14.81 11.14
CA HIS A 175 2.23 -15.68 12.30
C HIS A 175 2.36 -14.87 13.59
N LEU A 176 1.50 -15.13 14.58
CA LEU A 176 1.65 -14.56 15.92
C LEU A 176 2.68 -15.36 16.70
N LEU A 177 3.81 -14.71 17.03
CA LEU A 177 4.91 -15.35 17.74
C LEU A 177 4.59 -15.53 19.22
N ASP A 178 4.77 -16.75 19.71
CA ASP A 178 4.77 -17.09 21.14
C ASP A 178 6.12 -16.72 21.78
N LYS A 179 6.10 -16.43 23.07
CA LYS A 179 7.31 -16.16 23.87
C LYS A 179 8.27 -17.35 23.92
N HIS A 180 7.74 -18.56 23.82
CA HIS A 180 8.53 -19.79 23.89
C HIS A 180 9.19 -20.17 22.55
N GLN A 181 8.68 -19.66 21.42
CA GLN A 181 9.16 -20.04 20.09
C GLN A 181 10.54 -19.44 19.76
N LEU A 182 10.78 -18.18 20.13
CA LEU A 182 12.03 -17.47 19.82
C LEU A 182 12.50 -16.63 21.03
N PRO A 183 13.03 -17.27 22.09
CA PRO A 183 13.39 -16.59 23.33
C PRO A 183 14.40 -15.45 23.12
N ASP A 184 15.38 -15.64 22.23
CA ASP A 184 16.44 -14.65 21.96
C ASP A 184 15.86 -13.34 21.38
N VAL A 185 14.83 -13.44 20.53
CA VAL A 185 14.12 -12.27 19.99
C VAL A 185 13.43 -11.50 21.12
N TRP A 186 12.74 -12.22 21.99
CA TRP A 186 12.04 -11.61 23.11
C TRP A 186 13.01 -10.97 24.10
N GLU A 187 14.15 -11.60 24.38
CA GLU A 187 15.20 -11.02 25.24
C GLU A 187 15.79 -9.74 24.62
N MET A 188 16.13 -9.76 23.33
CA MET A 188 16.58 -8.58 22.60
C MET A 188 15.55 -7.45 22.67
N LEU A 189 14.26 -7.74 22.45
CA LEU A 189 13.19 -6.75 22.53
C LEU A 189 13.05 -6.16 23.93
N GLU A 190 13.19 -6.98 24.98
CA GLU A 190 13.13 -6.53 26.36
C GLU A 190 14.32 -5.64 26.74
N ASP A 191 15.53 -5.98 26.29
CA ASP A 191 16.73 -5.18 26.51
C ASP A 191 16.62 -3.83 25.78
N LEU A 192 16.27 -3.83 24.49
CA LEU A 192 16.08 -2.60 23.72
C LEU A 192 15.00 -1.70 24.32
N ALA A 193 13.84 -2.26 24.69
CA ALA A 193 12.76 -1.48 25.30
C ALA A 193 13.21 -0.83 26.62
N ARG A 194 14.02 -1.53 27.42
CA ARG A 194 14.60 -1.04 28.67
C ARG A 194 15.58 0.11 28.42
N GLN A 195 16.52 -0.06 27.49
CA GLN A 195 17.52 0.97 27.17
C GLN A 195 16.87 2.24 26.59
N LEU A 196 15.89 2.09 25.71
CA LEU A 196 15.16 3.20 25.08
C LEU A 196 14.15 3.87 26.02
N LYS A 197 13.84 3.24 27.17
CA LYS A 197 12.81 3.64 28.14
C LYS A 197 11.43 3.74 27.49
N VAL A 198 11.08 2.75 26.69
CA VAL A 198 9.78 2.63 26.01
C VAL A 198 9.01 1.41 26.51
N ARG A 199 7.74 1.30 26.15
CA ARG A 199 6.94 0.11 26.49
C ARG A 199 7.37 -1.04 25.58
N ARG A 200 7.49 -2.24 26.16
CA ARG A 200 7.69 -3.45 25.35
C ARG A 200 6.44 -3.76 24.52
N PRO A 201 6.59 -4.30 23.29
CA PRO A 201 5.48 -4.88 22.56
C PRO A 201 4.81 -6.00 23.37
N LYS A 202 3.48 -6.08 23.29
CA LYS A 202 2.69 -7.18 23.83
C LYS A 202 2.58 -8.34 22.86
N ASN A 203 2.53 -8.02 21.57
CA ASN A 203 2.39 -8.99 20.49
C ASN A 203 3.56 -8.79 19.50
N VAL A 204 4.07 -9.89 18.96
CA VAL A 204 5.03 -9.88 17.85
C VAL A 204 4.42 -10.71 16.73
N ILE A 205 4.25 -10.10 15.56
CA ILE A 205 3.78 -10.78 14.35
C ILE A 205 4.99 -10.94 13.45
N VAL A 206 5.29 -12.17 13.05
CA VAL A 206 6.29 -12.45 12.02
C VAL A 206 5.55 -12.66 10.72
N GLY A 207 5.79 -11.83 9.71
CA GLY A 207 5.12 -11.92 8.43
C GLY A 207 6.07 -11.72 7.25
N VAL A 208 5.49 -11.64 6.06
CA VAL A 208 6.23 -11.67 4.79
C VAL A 208 6.43 -10.28 4.20
N SER A 209 5.59 -9.32 4.58
CA SER A 209 5.63 -7.98 4.01
C SER A 209 7.00 -7.35 4.25
N PRO A 210 7.53 -6.55 3.31
CA PRO A 210 8.93 -6.15 3.26
C PRO A 210 9.20 -4.93 4.15
N THR A 211 8.72 -4.96 5.40
CA THR A 211 8.76 -3.82 6.31
C THR A 211 8.78 -4.26 7.77
N PHE A 212 9.38 -3.44 8.63
CA PHE A 212 9.20 -3.49 10.07
C PHE A 212 8.32 -2.31 10.46
N TYR A 213 7.36 -2.53 11.35
CA TYR A 213 6.60 -1.43 11.91
C TYR A 213 5.99 -1.81 13.26
N ILE A 214 5.61 -0.79 14.01
CA ILE A 214 4.80 -0.95 15.21
C ILE A 214 3.39 -0.37 15.05
N THR A 215 2.42 -1.01 15.69
CA THR A 215 1.04 -0.54 15.70
C THR A 215 0.35 -0.79 17.04
N ASN A 216 -0.58 0.09 17.39
CA ASN A 216 -1.52 -0.08 18.50
C ASN A 216 -2.94 -0.35 18.03
N ALA A 217 -3.14 -0.43 16.70
CA ALA A 217 -4.44 -0.73 16.14
C ALA A 217 -4.83 -2.17 16.45
N LYS A 218 -6.14 -2.44 16.41
CA LYS A 218 -6.64 -3.81 16.40
C LYS A 218 -6.18 -4.46 15.10
N THR A 219 -5.56 -5.63 15.18
CA THR A 219 -4.97 -6.32 14.02
C THR A 219 -5.52 -7.74 13.93
N GLU A 220 -6.12 -8.08 12.79
CA GLU A 220 -6.52 -9.42 12.37
C GLU A 220 -5.36 -10.06 11.60
N ILE A 221 -4.87 -11.19 12.10
CA ILE A 221 -3.71 -11.90 11.55
C ILE A 221 -4.21 -12.98 10.60
N LEU A 222 -3.86 -12.87 9.32
CA LEU A 222 -4.22 -13.83 8.28
C LEU A 222 -3.09 -14.84 8.04
N PRO A 223 -3.42 -16.13 7.78
CA PRO A 223 -4.76 -16.69 7.56
C PRO A 223 -5.51 -17.10 8.84
N SER A 224 -4.87 -17.06 10.01
CA SER A 224 -5.44 -17.58 11.26
C SER A 224 -6.73 -16.89 11.74
N LYS A 225 -7.01 -15.67 11.25
CA LYS A 225 -8.07 -14.75 11.69
C LYS A 225 -8.05 -14.42 13.18
N LYS A 226 -6.91 -14.64 13.85
CA LYS A 226 -6.72 -14.22 15.25
C LYS A 226 -6.67 -12.70 15.30
N ILE A 227 -7.37 -12.12 16.27
CA ILE A 227 -7.39 -10.68 16.46
C ILE A 227 -6.57 -10.33 17.71
N VAL A 228 -5.56 -9.49 17.54
CA VAL A 228 -4.74 -8.94 18.62
C VAL A 228 -4.99 -7.44 18.78
N SER A 229 -4.68 -6.92 19.97
CA SER A 229 -4.78 -5.49 20.26
C SER A 229 -3.68 -5.04 21.22
N GLY A 230 -3.42 -3.74 21.23
CA GLY A 230 -2.32 -3.14 21.99
C GLY A 230 -1.02 -3.12 21.19
N GLU A 231 0.07 -2.87 21.90
CA GLU A 231 1.40 -2.69 21.34
C GLU A 231 1.84 -3.95 20.56
N THR A 232 1.82 -3.87 19.24
CA THR A 232 2.16 -4.97 18.31
C THR A 232 3.35 -4.56 17.46
N LEU A 233 4.38 -5.41 17.40
CA LEU A 233 5.52 -5.28 16.50
C LEU A 233 5.34 -6.24 15.34
N TYR A 234 5.46 -5.76 14.11
CA TYR A 234 5.52 -6.57 12.91
C TYR A 234 6.98 -6.73 12.49
N LEU A 235 7.42 -7.98 12.35
CA LEU A 235 8.75 -8.36 11.88
C LEU A 235 8.63 -9.04 10.52
N SER A 236 9.34 -8.52 9.52
CA SER A 236 9.45 -9.18 8.23
C SER A 236 10.43 -10.34 8.33
N ALA A 237 9.96 -11.57 8.11
CA ALA A 237 10.78 -12.77 8.13
C ALA A 237 11.91 -12.73 7.10
N THR A 238 11.61 -12.21 5.90
CA THR A 238 12.62 -12.06 4.85
C THR A 238 13.69 -11.05 5.24
N LEU A 239 13.30 -9.89 5.78
CA LEU A 239 14.29 -8.90 6.19
C LEU A 239 15.09 -9.37 7.41
N CYS A 240 14.50 -10.17 8.31
CA CYS A 240 15.24 -10.79 9.41
C CYS A 240 16.37 -11.72 8.92
N ARG A 241 16.26 -12.29 7.71
CA ARG A 241 17.33 -13.07 7.06
C ARG A 241 18.33 -12.21 6.28
N LEU A 242 17.88 -11.09 5.72
CA LEU A 242 18.72 -10.17 4.95
C LEU A 242 19.64 -9.31 5.83
N LEU A 243 19.17 -8.94 7.02
CA LEU A 243 19.86 -8.00 7.91
C LEU A 243 20.83 -8.74 8.84
N THR A 244 22.00 -8.15 9.08
CA THR A 244 22.90 -8.61 10.14
C THR A 244 22.27 -8.42 11.53
N PRO A 245 22.76 -9.10 12.58
CA PRO A 245 22.26 -8.89 13.94
C PRO A 245 22.27 -7.44 14.40
N ASP A 246 23.32 -6.68 14.08
CA ASP A 246 23.45 -5.26 14.44
C ASP A 246 22.49 -4.37 13.65
N GLU A 247 22.27 -4.67 12.37
CA GLU A 247 21.30 -3.98 11.51
C GLU A 247 19.86 -4.24 11.99
N LEU A 248 19.52 -5.50 12.26
CA LEU A 248 18.21 -5.91 12.77
C LEU A 248 17.92 -5.27 14.12
N LYS A 249 18.90 -5.31 15.05
CA LYS A 249 18.78 -4.65 16.36
C LYS A 249 18.56 -3.14 16.20
N SER A 250 19.25 -2.50 15.25
CA SER A 250 19.14 -1.07 14.98
C SER A 250 17.76 -0.67 14.45
N ILE A 251 17.23 -1.40 13.48
CA ILE A 251 15.91 -1.08 12.91
C ILE A 251 14.77 -1.40 13.90
N ILE A 252 14.89 -2.47 14.69
CA ILE A 252 13.94 -2.74 15.78
C ILE A 252 14.00 -1.62 16.84
N ALA A 253 15.19 -1.14 17.20
CA ALA A 253 15.34 -0.02 18.11
C ALA A 253 14.68 1.26 17.56
N HIS A 254 14.79 1.51 16.26
CA HIS A 254 14.08 2.59 15.56
C HIS A 254 12.55 2.40 15.69
N GLU A 255 12.03 1.21 15.42
CA GLU A 255 10.60 0.94 15.52
C GLU A 255 10.07 1.12 16.95
N LEU A 256 10.82 0.64 17.95
CA LEU A 256 10.46 0.79 19.36
C LEU A 256 10.42 2.26 19.80
N MET A 257 11.22 3.14 19.20
CA MET A 257 11.19 4.57 19.49
C MET A 257 9.85 5.23 19.12
N HIS A 258 9.08 4.66 18.18
CA HIS A 258 7.73 5.11 17.87
C HIS A 258 6.72 4.81 19.00
N TYR A 259 7.05 3.98 20.00
CA TYR A 259 6.25 3.85 21.23
C TYR A 259 6.51 4.94 22.27
N LYS A 260 7.36 5.93 21.98
CA LYS A 260 7.72 6.95 22.97
C LYS A 260 6.69 8.08 23.07
N GLY A 261 6.00 8.14 24.21
CA GLY A 261 5.23 9.31 24.70
C GLY A 261 4.24 9.93 23.70
N LYS A 262 4.71 10.85 22.85
CA LYS A 262 3.88 11.63 21.90
C LYS A 262 3.47 10.81 20.67
N ASP A 263 4.21 9.77 20.33
CA ASP A 263 3.95 8.95 19.14
C ASP A 263 2.85 7.90 19.38
N LEU A 264 2.63 7.51 20.64
CA LEU A 264 1.48 6.68 21.05
C LEU A 264 0.13 7.31 20.67
N THR A 265 -0.08 8.60 20.98
CA THR A 265 -1.34 9.30 20.64
C THR A 265 -1.53 9.39 19.13
N TYR A 266 -0.46 9.65 18.40
CA TYR A 266 -0.47 9.73 16.94
C TYR A 266 -0.85 8.37 16.32
N THR A 267 -0.15 7.31 16.67
CA THR A 267 -0.37 5.96 16.13
C THR A 267 -1.71 5.37 16.55
N ARG A 268 -2.18 5.66 17.78
CA ARG A 268 -3.45 5.10 18.29
C ARG A 268 -4.70 5.82 17.78
N ILE A 269 -4.64 7.14 17.60
CA ILE A 269 -5.84 7.94 17.38
C ILE A 269 -5.85 8.58 15.99
N PHE A 270 -4.77 9.29 15.64
CA PHE A 270 -4.73 10.01 14.37
C PHE A 270 -4.67 9.05 13.18
N PHE A 271 -3.74 8.11 13.23
CA PHE A 271 -3.37 7.29 12.09
C PHE A 271 -4.50 6.43 11.50
N PRO A 272 -5.32 5.71 12.31
CA PRO A 272 -6.41 4.89 11.76
C PRO A 272 -7.44 5.72 11.00
N ILE A 273 -7.82 6.89 11.55
CA ILE A 273 -8.79 7.80 10.95
C ILE A 273 -8.22 8.42 9.66
N TYR A 274 -6.91 8.63 9.60
CA TYR A 274 -6.24 9.22 8.43
C TYR A 274 -6.21 8.22 7.27
N ARG A 275 -5.87 6.96 7.54
CA ARG A 275 -5.95 5.88 6.54
C ARG A 275 -7.37 5.67 6.06
N LEU A 276 -8.34 5.75 6.96
CA LEU A 276 -9.74 5.65 6.58
C LEU A 276 -10.16 6.78 5.63
N LEU A 277 -9.82 8.03 5.96
CA LEU A 277 -10.09 9.17 5.09
C LEU A 277 -9.40 9.00 3.72
N ALA A 278 -8.14 8.55 3.69
CA ALA A 278 -7.43 8.28 2.44
C ALA A 278 -8.14 7.21 1.60
N SER A 279 -8.58 6.11 2.23
CA SER A 279 -9.34 5.04 1.58
C SER A 279 -10.67 5.55 1.02
N MET A 280 -11.41 6.37 1.77
CA MET A 280 -12.65 6.98 1.28
C MET A 280 -12.40 7.88 0.06
N ILE A 281 -11.37 8.73 0.11
CA ILE A 281 -10.99 9.58 -1.03
C ILE A 281 -10.64 8.74 -2.24
N GLN A 282 -9.87 7.67 -2.07
CA GLN A 282 -9.48 6.77 -3.16
C GLN A 282 -10.71 6.06 -3.76
N GLN A 283 -11.59 5.50 -2.93
CA GLN A 283 -12.83 4.85 -3.38
C GLN A 283 -13.74 5.82 -4.14
N LEU A 284 -13.91 7.05 -3.62
CA LEU A 284 -14.71 8.08 -4.28
C LEU A 284 -14.06 8.56 -5.58
N SER A 285 -12.73 8.68 -5.62
CA SER A 285 -11.99 9.08 -6.82
C SER A 285 -12.02 8.02 -7.92
N ASN A 286 -12.08 6.74 -7.55
CA ASN A 286 -12.17 5.62 -8.49
C ASN A 286 -13.61 5.31 -8.91
N SER A 287 -14.60 5.92 -8.25
CA SER A 287 -16.01 5.72 -8.57
C SER A 287 -16.38 6.50 -9.83
N GLU A 288 -16.99 5.83 -10.80
CA GLU A 288 -17.58 6.48 -11.97
C GLU A 288 -18.92 7.19 -11.65
N ASN A 289 -19.44 6.99 -10.43
CA ASN A 289 -20.71 7.56 -10.03
C ASN A 289 -20.56 9.04 -9.61
N ALA A 290 -21.15 9.94 -10.41
CA ALA A 290 -21.18 11.38 -10.15
C ALA A 290 -21.80 11.75 -8.79
N ALA A 291 -22.63 10.89 -8.19
CA ALA A 291 -23.24 11.13 -6.89
C ALA A 291 -22.20 11.23 -5.74
N GLY A 292 -21.00 10.67 -5.91
CA GLY A 292 -19.91 10.78 -4.94
C GLY A 292 -19.12 12.09 -5.01
N LEU A 293 -19.28 12.88 -6.08
CA LEU A 293 -18.49 14.09 -6.33
C LEU A 293 -18.63 15.16 -5.23
N PRO A 294 -19.82 15.46 -4.68
CA PRO A 294 -19.94 16.43 -3.60
C PRO A 294 -19.19 16.00 -2.34
N LEU A 295 -19.21 14.68 -2.05
CA LEU A 295 -18.49 14.11 -0.91
C LEU A 295 -16.98 14.20 -1.11
N LEU A 296 -16.50 13.82 -2.30
CA LEU A 296 -15.09 13.92 -2.67
C LEU A 296 -14.60 15.38 -2.61
N ALA A 297 -15.34 16.31 -3.22
CA ALA A 297 -14.97 17.72 -3.31
C ALA A 297 -14.81 18.36 -1.92
N ASN A 298 -15.65 18.00 -0.94
CA ASN A 298 -15.60 18.59 0.39
C ASN A 298 -14.65 17.86 1.35
N LEU A 299 -14.40 16.57 1.17
CA LEU A 299 -13.40 15.83 1.96
C LEU A 299 -11.96 16.05 1.46
N GLN A 300 -11.74 16.34 0.17
CA GLN A 300 -10.40 16.55 -0.38
C GLN A 300 -9.63 17.72 0.27
N PRO A 301 -10.23 18.89 0.57
CA PRO A 301 -9.59 19.96 1.34
C PRO A 301 -9.11 19.51 2.71
N LEU A 302 -9.96 18.76 3.43
CA LEU A 302 -9.65 18.20 4.73
C LEU A 302 -8.46 17.25 4.65
N TYR A 303 -8.53 16.29 3.72
CA TYR A 303 -7.47 15.33 3.46
C TYR A 303 -6.15 16.04 3.13
N ALA A 304 -6.17 17.04 2.23
CA ALA A 304 -4.98 17.79 1.86
C ALA A 304 -4.35 18.55 3.05
N GLY A 305 -5.16 19.15 3.93
CA GLY A 305 -4.66 19.81 5.14
C GLY A 305 -4.01 18.83 6.12
N PHE A 306 -4.60 17.64 6.26
CA PHE A 306 -4.00 16.56 7.06
C PHE A 306 -2.73 16.02 6.44
N THR A 307 -2.70 15.71 5.15
CA THR A 307 -1.50 15.23 4.46
C THR A 307 -0.33 16.22 4.62
N GLN A 308 -0.57 17.53 4.60
CA GLN A 308 0.49 18.52 4.85
C GLN A 308 1.03 18.46 6.29
N SER A 309 0.16 18.20 7.26
CA SER A 309 0.53 18.11 8.67
C SER A 309 1.21 16.79 9.00
N GLU A 310 0.69 15.69 8.45
CA GLU A 310 1.24 14.34 8.44
C GLU A 310 2.70 14.38 7.95
N ARG A 311 2.94 14.91 6.74
CA ARG A 311 4.29 15.13 6.16
C ARG A 311 5.28 15.75 7.14
N ARG A 312 4.87 16.84 7.79
CA ARG A 312 5.74 17.59 8.70
C ARG A 312 6.04 16.79 9.97
N ILE A 313 5.02 16.15 10.54
CA ILE A 313 5.15 15.39 11.78
C ILE A 313 5.91 14.09 11.53
N SER A 314 5.62 13.39 10.43
CA SER A 314 6.30 12.17 10.01
C SER A 314 7.81 12.38 9.92
N ARG A 315 8.28 13.41 9.20
CA ARG A 315 9.72 13.75 9.15
C ARG A 315 10.36 13.93 10.53
N GLN A 316 9.72 14.67 11.43
CA GLN A 316 10.25 14.86 12.79
C GLN A 316 10.19 13.59 13.66
N ARG A 317 9.30 12.65 13.33
CA ARG A 317 9.18 11.35 14.02
C ARG A 317 10.31 10.44 13.61
N GLU A 318 10.53 10.29 12.31
CA GLU A 318 11.60 9.45 11.77
C GLU A 318 12.98 9.89 12.26
N LEU A 319 13.32 11.17 12.14
CA LEU A 319 14.63 11.68 12.60
C LEU A 319 14.82 11.53 14.12
N ALA A 320 13.75 11.62 14.91
CA ALA A 320 13.81 11.42 16.36
C ALA A 320 13.91 9.94 16.75
N ALA A 321 13.29 9.04 15.98
CA ALA A 321 13.42 7.60 16.13
C ALA A 321 14.82 7.15 15.75
N ASP A 322 15.38 7.65 14.64
CA ASP A 322 16.76 7.44 14.22
C ASP A 322 17.77 7.84 15.30
N ALA A 323 17.65 9.07 15.79
CA ALA A 323 18.50 9.57 16.88
C ALA A 323 18.28 8.82 18.21
N GLY A 324 17.15 8.15 18.39
CA GLY A 324 16.88 7.31 19.55
C GLY A 324 17.53 5.94 19.43
N ALA A 325 17.39 5.29 18.27
CA ALA A 325 18.02 4.02 17.94
C ALA A 325 19.54 4.12 17.98
N ALA A 326 20.11 5.15 17.35
CA ALA A 326 21.55 5.42 17.31
C ALA A 326 22.20 5.69 18.69
N LYS A 327 21.41 5.84 19.77
CA LYS A 327 21.94 5.94 21.15
C LYS A 327 22.17 4.58 21.81
N VAL A 328 21.53 3.53 21.29
CA VAL A 328 21.59 2.17 21.84
C VAL A 328 22.16 1.17 20.83
N THR A 329 22.31 1.57 19.57
CA THR A 329 22.96 0.81 18.49
C THR A 329 23.93 1.68 17.68
N GLN A 330 24.58 1.10 16.67
CA GLN A 330 25.51 1.81 15.81
C GLN A 330 24.78 2.61 14.70
N PRO A 331 25.09 3.89 14.48
CA PRO A 331 24.47 4.70 13.42
C PRO A 331 24.62 4.10 12.02
N ILE A 332 25.78 3.52 11.71
CA ILE A 332 26.05 2.88 10.41
C ILE A 332 25.19 1.63 10.21
N ALA A 333 24.95 0.84 11.26
CA ALA A 333 24.09 -0.34 11.19
C ALA A 333 22.62 0.06 10.91
N LEU A 334 22.15 1.17 11.49
CA LEU A 334 20.82 1.69 11.14
C LEU A 334 20.77 2.17 9.69
N ALA A 335 21.77 2.92 9.23
CA ALA A 335 21.82 3.42 7.87
C ALA A 335 21.79 2.27 6.84
N ASN A 336 22.60 1.23 7.05
CA ASN A 336 22.62 0.03 6.21
C ASN A 336 21.28 -0.69 6.23
N ALA A 337 20.66 -0.88 7.41
CA ALA A 337 19.35 -1.51 7.52
C ALA A 337 18.29 -0.74 6.72
N LEU A 338 18.23 0.59 6.85
CA LEU A 338 17.26 1.42 6.13
C LEU A 338 17.42 1.35 4.62
N ALA A 339 18.66 1.30 4.14
CA ALA A 339 18.96 1.17 2.72
C ALA A 339 18.57 -0.23 2.19
N LYS A 340 18.95 -1.31 2.89
CA LYS A 340 18.59 -2.69 2.54
C LYS A 340 17.07 -2.89 2.50
N VAL A 341 16.34 -2.39 3.50
CA VAL A 341 14.87 -2.41 3.51
C VAL A 341 14.31 -1.65 2.30
N SER A 342 14.84 -0.46 1.99
CA SER A 342 14.36 0.34 0.84
C SER A 342 14.51 -0.36 -0.50
N ILE A 343 15.63 -1.07 -0.70
CA ILE A 343 15.83 -1.86 -1.92
C ILE A 343 14.84 -3.01 -1.95
N PHE A 344 14.78 -3.81 -0.89
CA PHE A 344 13.91 -4.99 -0.86
C PHE A 344 12.43 -4.63 -0.99
N SER A 345 11.95 -3.56 -0.33
CA SER A 345 10.57 -3.11 -0.51
C SER A 345 10.24 -2.72 -1.95
N SER A 346 11.23 -2.28 -2.74
CA SER A 346 11.01 -1.92 -4.15
C SER A 346 10.90 -3.12 -5.09
N THR A 347 11.34 -4.30 -4.66
CA THR A 347 11.26 -5.56 -5.44
C THR A 347 10.04 -6.40 -5.05
N TRP A 348 9.32 -6.02 -3.99
CA TRP A 348 8.18 -6.76 -3.45
C TRP A 348 7.07 -7.05 -4.47
N ASP A 349 6.70 -6.06 -5.28
CA ASP A 349 5.66 -6.24 -6.31
C ASP A 349 6.09 -7.27 -7.37
N LEU A 350 7.38 -7.28 -7.73
CA LEU A 350 7.93 -8.26 -8.66
C LEU A 350 7.88 -9.67 -8.06
N ALA A 351 8.26 -9.82 -6.80
CA ALA A 351 8.22 -11.10 -6.10
C ALA A 351 6.79 -11.65 -5.99
N LEU A 352 5.80 -10.80 -5.69
CA LEU A 352 4.38 -11.21 -5.66
C LEU A 352 3.87 -11.61 -7.06
N ARG A 353 4.25 -10.86 -8.11
CA ARG A 353 3.91 -11.21 -9.49
C ARG A 353 4.52 -12.55 -9.91
N ASP A 354 5.81 -12.75 -9.65
CA ASP A 354 6.49 -13.99 -9.99
C ASP A 354 5.91 -15.17 -9.19
N ASN A 355 5.59 -15.00 -7.91
CA ASN A 355 4.85 -16.02 -7.17
C ASN A 355 3.47 -16.31 -7.79
N SER A 356 2.74 -15.28 -8.23
CA SER A 356 1.44 -15.48 -8.88
C SER A 356 1.56 -16.26 -10.20
N ASN A 357 2.67 -16.10 -10.92
CA ASN A 357 2.94 -16.88 -12.13
C ASN A 357 3.23 -18.36 -11.79
N ALA A 358 4.00 -18.65 -10.74
CA ALA A 358 4.26 -20.02 -10.28
C ALA A 358 2.96 -20.77 -9.95
N LEU A 359 2.00 -20.08 -9.33
CA LEU A 359 0.72 -20.66 -8.94
C LEU A 359 -0.14 -21.14 -10.12
N ARG A 360 0.12 -20.64 -11.34
CA ARG A 360 -0.59 -21.10 -12.55
C ARG A 360 -0.34 -22.56 -12.87
N ILE A 361 0.83 -23.09 -12.51
CA ILE A 361 1.20 -24.51 -12.66
C ILE A 361 1.15 -25.27 -11.32
N ALA A 362 0.41 -24.74 -10.34
CA ALA A 362 0.34 -25.26 -8.97
C ALA A 362 1.71 -25.41 -8.28
N GLU A 363 2.66 -24.55 -8.63
CA GLU A 363 3.92 -24.42 -7.93
C GLU A 363 3.88 -23.26 -6.94
N TYR A 364 4.49 -23.45 -5.77
CA TYR A 364 4.57 -22.45 -4.71
C TYR A 364 5.87 -22.61 -3.94
N THR A 365 6.33 -21.51 -3.35
CA THR A 365 7.52 -21.50 -2.48
C THR A 365 7.20 -22.13 -1.12
N GLY A 366 7.97 -23.14 -0.73
CA GLY A 366 7.86 -23.77 0.60
C GLY A 366 8.53 -22.92 1.68
N ASN A 367 9.54 -22.16 1.28
CA ASN A 367 10.34 -21.30 2.14
C ASN A 367 10.40 -19.88 1.56
N ALA A 368 9.30 -19.15 1.72
CA ALA A 368 9.18 -17.78 1.20
C ALA A 368 10.33 -16.86 1.64
N PRO A 369 10.82 -16.89 2.90
CA PRO A 369 11.94 -16.04 3.27
C PRO A 369 13.24 -16.30 2.49
N ASP A 370 13.58 -17.56 2.16
CA ASP A 370 14.76 -17.85 1.32
C ASP A 370 14.55 -17.46 -0.14
N ALA A 371 13.39 -17.80 -0.70
CA ALA A 371 13.04 -17.43 -2.07
C ALA A 371 13.12 -15.90 -2.28
N LEU A 372 12.65 -15.14 -1.29
CA LEU A 372 12.65 -13.69 -1.31
C LEU A 372 14.02 -13.08 -0.98
N LEU A 373 14.86 -13.76 -0.20
CA LEU A 373 16.24 -13.33 0.04
C LEU A 373 17.02 -13.27 -1.27
N GLY A 374 16.80 -14.24 -2.17
CA GLY A 374 17.38 -14.22 -3.51
C GLY A 374 17.02 -12.95 -4.30
N TYR A 375 15.81 -12.41 -4.17
CA TYR A 375 15.46 -11.10 -4.77
C TYR A 375 16.23 -9.94 -4.17
N ALA A 376 16.40 -9.93 -2.86
CA ALA A 376 17.16 -8.88 -2.21
C ALA A 376 18.63 -8.93 -2.64
N VAL A 377 19.28 -10.10 -2.54
CA VAL A 377 20.71 -10.30 -2.84
C VAL A 377 20.99 -10.05 -4.32
N TYR A 378 20.17 -10.57 -5.22
CA TYR A 378 20.33 -10.38 -6.66
C TYR A 378 20.23 -8.91 -7.08
N GLU A 379 19.19 -8.19 -6.65
CA GLU A 379 19.02 -6.77 -7.00
C GLU A 379 20.05 -5.87 -6.32
N CYS A 380 20.62 -6.34 -5.20
CA CYS A 380 21.68 -5.67 -4.47
C CYS A 380 23.09 -5.87 -5.07
N SER A 381 23.36 -6.98 -5.75
CA SER A 381 24.72 -7.37 -6.19
C SER A 381 25.07 -6.94 -7.62
N ASN A 382 24.10 -6.55 -8.42
CA ASN A 382 24.30 -6.06 -9.79
C ASN A 382 24.91 -4.64 -9.76
N ASP A 383 25.60 -4.21 -10.83
CA ASP A 383 26.05 -2.80 -11.10
C ASP A 383 24.93 -1.74 -10.96
N PHE A 384 23.69 -2.17 -10.72
CA PHE A 384 22.54 -1.39 -10.27
C PHE A 384 22.87 -0.41 -9.14
N VAL A 385 23.84 -0.75 -8.29
CA VAL A 385 24.24 0.05 -7.13
C VAL A 385 24.87 1.37 -7.58
N ASP A 386 25.74 1.41 -8.58
CA ASP A 386 26.40 2.69 -8.93
C ASP A 386 25.48 3.66 -9.69
N GLU A 387 24.60 3.15 -10.58
CA GLU A 387 23.67 4.01 -11.32
C GLU A 387 22.40 4.40 -10.54
N GLN A 388 21.88 3.52 -9.66
CA GLN A 388 20.62 3.75 -8.94
C GLN A 388 20.78 4.08 -7.45
N PHE A 389 21.96 3.98 -6.84
CA PHE A 389 22.13 4.40 -5.43
C PHE A 389 21.83 5.89 -5.24
N HIS A 390 22.15 6.74 -6.21
CA HIS A 390 21.70 8.13 -6.21
C HIS A 390 20.18 8.29 -6.29
N SER A 391 19.48 7.40 -7.01
CA SER A 391 18.02 7.32 -7.03
C SER A 391 17.49 6.87 -5.65
N LEU A 392 18.12 5.89 -5.00
CA LEU A 392 17.79 5.45 -3.64
C LEU A 392 17.88 6.61 -2.63
N LEU A 393 18.91 7.46 -2.69
CA LEU A 393 19.02 8.61 -1.78
C LEU A 393 17.85 9.57 -1.85
N SER A 394 17.20 9.66 -3.01
CA SER A 394 15.97 10.42 -3.24
C SER A 394 14.69 9.63 -2.90
N LYS A 395 14.76 8.30 -2.79
CA LYS A 395 13.64 7.44 -2.40
C LYS A 395 13.25 7.69 -0.94
N ARG A 396 11.96 7.43 -0.70
CA ARG A 396 11.35 7.36 0.63
C ARG A 396 10.99 5.91 0.88
N LEU A 397 11.24 5.41 2.09
CA LEU A 397 10.82 4.07 2.48
C LEU A 397 9.30 3.95 2.37
N SER A 398 8.83 2.90 1.71
CA SER A 398 7.41 2.60 1.64
C SER A 398 6.89 2.09 3.00
N HIS A 399 6.38 3.00 3.82
CA HIS A 399 5.55 2.68 4.98
C HIS A 399 4.05 2.76 4.57
N PRO A 400 3.13 2.01 5.21
CA PRO A 400 1.67 2.04 5.00
C PRO A 400 0.94 3.40 4.88
N THR A 401 1.66 4.53 4.99
CA THR A 401 1.14 5.89 5.13
C THR A 401 2.03 6.99 4.58
N ASP A 402 2.99 6.68 3.69
CA ASP A 402 4.22 7.47 3.73
C ASP A 402 4.35 8.81 2.96
N THR A 403 4.96 9.78 3.67
CA THR A 403 5.85 10.82 3.18
C THR A 403 7.11 11.05 4.07
N HIS A 404 8.00 10.07 4.15
CA HIS A 404 9.23 10.07 4.97
C HIS A 404 10.20 11.18 4.52
N PRO A 405 11.15 11.58 5.39
CA PRO A 405 12.36 12.24 4.92
C PRO A 405 13.03 11.40 3.83
N THR A 406 13.79 12.05 2.95
CA THR A 406 14.64 11.30 2.03
C THR A 406 15.66 10.49 2.82
N MET A 407 16.19 9.41 2.23
CA MET A 407 17.26 8.66 2.89
C MET A 407 18.48 9.55 3.17
N GLN A 408 18.79 10.49 2.27
CA GLN A 408 19.80 11.53 2.48
C GLN A 408 19.60 12.29 3.81
N ASP A 409 18.39 12.82 4.06
CA ASP A 409 18.09 13.56 5.29
C ASP A 409 18.34 12.72 6.56
N ARG A 410 18.06 11.41 6.48
CA ARG A 410 18.21 10.48 7.60
C ARG A 410 19.68 10.14 7.84
N PHE A 411 20.45 9.88 6.77
CA PHE A 411 21.88 9.60 6.87
C PHE A 411 22.65 10.80 7.41
N ASP A 412 22.33 12.01 6.92
CA ASP A 412 22.92 13.25 7.43
C ASP A 412 22.62 13.44 8.94
N ASN A 413 21.40 13.13 9.38
CA ASN A 413 21.02 13.20 10.80
C ASN A 413 21.69 12.14 11.68
N LEU A 414 22.06 10.99 11.10
CA LEU A 414 22.85 9.96 11.75
C LEU A 414 24.35 10.26 11.74
N GLY A 415 24.79 11.27 10.98
CA GLY A 415 26.21 11.60 10.81
C GLY A 415 26.97 10.57 9.97
N VAL A 416 26.26 9.83 9.09
CA VAL A 416 26.83 8.79 8.23
C VAL A 416 26.98 9.34 6.81
N THR A 417 28.16 9.18 6.22
CA THR A 417 28.45 9.62 4.85
C THR A 417 28.12 8.53 3.83
N LEU A 418 27.85 8.94 2.59
CA LEU A 418 27.55 8.01 1.48
C LEU A 418 28.69 7.03 1.22
N SER A 419 29.93 7.49 1.30
CA SER A 419 31.12 6.64 1.10
C SER A 419 31.26 5.54 2.16
N GLU A 420 30.75 5.77 3.37
CA GLU A 420 30.73 4.75 4.43
C GLU A 420 29.67 3.70 4.13
N ILE A 421 28.49 4.11 3.63
CA ILE A 421 27.45 3.17 3.22
C ILE A 421 27.97 2.32 2.06
N THR A 422 28.42 2.91 0.95
CA THR A 422 28.87 2.16 -0.24
C THR A 422 29.90 1.06 0.06
N ARG A 423 30.80 1.28 1.02
CA ARG A 423 31.80 0.27 1.41
C ARG A 423 31.23 -0.83 2.30
N THR A 424 30.33 -0.52 3.22
CA THR A 424 29.77 -1.46 4.20
C THR A 424 28.47 -2.14 3.71
N TYR A 425 27.88 -1.64 2.62
CA TYR A 425 26.53 -2.00 2.18
C TYR A 425 26.38 -3.48 1.80
N PHE A 426 27.46 -4.08 1.28
CA PHE A 426 27.47 -5.44 0.73
C PHE A 426 28.59 -6.34 1.24
N ASP A 427 29.35 -5.90 2.24
CA ASP A 427 30.44 -6.69 2.84
C ASP A 427 29.95 -7.99 3.55
N THR A 428 28.67 -8.36 3.44
CA THR A 428 28.12 -9.68 3.81
C THR A 428 27.98 -10.64 2.62
N HIS A 429 28.71 -10.43 1.53
CA HIS A 429 28.43 -11.08 0.24
C HIS A 429 28.52 -12.61 0.18
N ASN A 430 29.09 -13.32 1.17
CA ASN A 430 29.28 -14.78 1.04
C ASN A 430 28.75 -15.63 2.20
N GLU A 431 28.22 -15.01 3.25
CA GLU A 431 27.61 -15.74 4.37
C GLU A 431 26.27 -15.06 4.63
N VAL A 432 25.16 -15.80 4.49
CA VAL A 432 23.93 -15.42 5.19
C VAL A 432 24.40 -15.13 6.61
N PRO A 433 24.24 -13.89 7.12
CA PRO A 433 24.80 -13.57 8.43
C PRO A 433 24.34 -14.64 9.44
N ASP A 434 24.94 -14.70 10.63
CA ASP A 434 24.26 -15.25 11.83
C ASP A 434 23.02 -14.38 12.17
N ALA A 435 22.24 -14.06 11.15
CA ALA A 435 20.98 -13.37 11.13
C ALA A 435 20.07 -14.14 12.08
N LEU A 436 19.11 -13.41 12.62
CA LEU A 436 18.07 -14.04 13.40
C LEU A 436 17.29 -14.97 12.48
N VAL A 437 17.72 -16.23 12.44
CA VAL A 437 17.02 -17.26 11.73
C VAL A 437 15.74 -17.48 12.52
N ILE A 438 14.62 -17.05 11.95
CA ILE A 438 13.29 -17.36 12.47
C ILE A 438 13.01 -18.83 12.13
N GLU A 439 13.83 -19.72 12.67
CA GLU A 439 13.69 -21.16 12.58
C GLU A 439 13.04 -21.65 13.87
N GLY A 440 11.88 -22.26 13.71
CA GLY A 440 11.10 -22.89 14.75
C GLY A 440 10.06 -23.77 14.08
N GLU A 441 9.70 -24.89 14.72
CA GLU A 441 8.76 -25.86 14.14
C GLU A 441 7.50 -25.15 13.58
N GLY A 442 7.32 -25.23 12.26
CA GLY A 442 6.16 -24.71 11.55
C GLY A 442 6.06 -23.18 11.39
N ILE A 443 7.08 -22.39 11.73
CA ILE A 443 7.06 -20.93 11.49
C ILE A 443 7.26 -20.63 10.01
N THR A 444 8.28 -21.21 9.37
CA THR A 444 8.57 -21.03 7.94
C THR A 444 7.38 -21.42 7.07
N ASP A 445 6.73 -22.56 7.36
CA ASP A 445 5.53 -23.00 6.64
C ASP A 445 4.39 -21.99 6.76
N GLN A 446 4.15 -21.45 7.96
CA GLN A 446 3.11 -20.46 8.17
C GLN A 446 3.38 -19.14 7.46
N ILE A 447 4.65 -18.75 7.36
CA ILE A 447 5.11 -17.60 6.59
C ILE A 447 4.90 -17.87 5.09
N GLY A 448 5.24 -19.06 4.59
CA GLY A 448 4.97 -19.47 3.21
C GLY A 448 3.47 -19.42 2.86
N ILE A 449 2.61 -19.91 3.75
CA ILE A 449 1.16 -19.79 3.58
C ILE A 449 0.72 -18.31 3.61
N ALA A 450 1.24 -17.50 4.54
CA ALA A 450 0.93 -16.07 4.59
C ALA A 450 1.32 -15.36 3.28
N PHE A 451 2.46 -15.71 2.69
CA PHE A 451 2.92 -15.19 1.40
C PHE A 451 1.98 -15.58 0.25
N LEU A 452 1.50 -16.82 0.24
CA LEU A 452 0.49 -17.28 -0.72
C LEU A 452 -0.81 -16.45 -0.62
N TYR A 453 -1.31 -16.23 0.59
CA TYR A 453 -2.52 -15.43 0.82
C TYR A 453 -2.32 -13.97 0.41
N GLU A 454 -1.16 -13.38 0.71
CA GLU A 454 -0.85 -12.01 0.28
C GLU A 454 -0.80 -11.92 -1.25
N THR A 455 -0.15 -12.89 -1.90
CA THR A 455 -0.09 -13.00 -3.37
C THR A 455 -1.48 -13.06 -3.98
N LEU A 456 -2.32 -14.00 -3.55
CA LEU A 456 -3.67 -14.17 -4.09
C LEU A 456 -4.58 -12.96 -3.82
N SER A 457 -4.31 -12.20 -2.76
CA SER A 457 -5.06 -10.98 -2.46
C SER A 457 -4.74 -9.82 -3.42
N GLN A 458 -3.52 -9.77 -3.95
CA GLN A 458 -3.05 -8.72 -4.86
C GLN A 458 -3.13 -9.14 -6.33
N TYR A 459 -2.82 -10.41 -6.62
CA TYR A 459 -2.82 -11.04 -7.94
C TYR A 459 -3.70 -12.30 -7.89
N PRO A 460 -5.03 -12.17 -8.03
CA PRO A 460 -5.92 -13.32 -8.06
C PRO A 460 -5.62 -14.21 -9.28
N VAL A 461 -5.36 -15.49 -9.04
CA VAL A 461 -5.08 -16.50 -10.08
C VAL A 461 -6.03 -17.68 -9.92
N THR A 462 -6.48 -18.25 -11.04
CA THR A 462 -7.22 -19.53 -11.05
C THR A 462 -6.21 -20.66 -10.93
N LEU A 463 -6.30 -21.43 -9.84
CA LEU A 463 -5.45 -22.60 -9.64
C LEU A 463 -5.90 -23.76 -10.54
N PRO A 464 -4.99 -24.53 -11.14
CA PRO A 464 -5.35 -25.74 -11.87
C PRO A 464 -5.93 -26.78 -10.90
N PRO A 465 -6.79 -27.71 -11.39
CA PRO A 465 -7.29 -28.82 -10.57
C PRO A 465 -6.15 -29.65 -9.97
N GLU A 466 -6.36 -30.19 -8.76
CA GLU A 466 -5.34 -30.99 -8.07
C GLU A 466 -4.91 -32.24 -8.85
N ASP A 467 -5.76 -32.76 -9.72
CA ASP A 467 -5.51 -33.94 -10.56
C ASP A 467 -5.10 -33.62 -12.01
N ASP A 468 -4.76 -32.37 -12.30
CA ASP A 468 -4.27 -31.97 -13.61
C ASP A 468 -2.90 -32.61 -13.91
N ALA A 469 -2.87 -33.56 -14.84
CA ALA A 469 -1.67 -34.30 -15.21
C ALA A 469 -0.67 -33.44 -15.99
N GLU A 470 -1.15 -32.45 -16.75
CA GLU A 470 -0.29 -31.55 -17.54
C GLU A 470 0.46 -30.62 -16.59
N ALA A 471 -0.26 -29.98 -15.67
CA ALA A 471 0.36 -29.13 -14.64
C ALA A 471 1.33 -29.91 -13.74
N LYS A 472 1.02 -31.17 -13.39
CA LYS A 472 1.93 -32.04 -12.61
C LYS A 472 3.24 -32.33 -13.36
N ASN A 473 3.15 -32.68 -14.64
CA ASN A 473 4.32 -32.98 -15.46
C ASN A 473 5.19 -31.72 -15.69
N GLU A 474 4.55 -30.59 -15.97
CA GLU A 474 5.22 -29.31 -16.15
C GLU A 474 5.95 -28.88 -14.87
N ARG A 475 5.29 -28.96 -13.71
CA ARG A 475 5.91 -28.70 -12.41
C ARG A 475 7.11 -29.61 -12.14
N ALA A 476 7.02 -30.90 -12.48
CA ALA A 476 8.13 -31.84 -12.32
C ALA A 476 9.33 -31.45 -13.21
N ALA A 477 9.08 -31.01 -14.44
CA ALA A 477 10.11 -30.54 -15.36
C ALA A 477 10.86 -29.31 -14.81
N TYR A 478 10.15 -28.29 -14.34
CA TYR A 478 10.78 -27.09 -13.78
C TYR A 478 11.60 -27.38 -12.52
N ARG A 479 11.09 -28.22 -11.61
CA ARG A 479 11.85 -28.64 -10.42
C ARG A 479 13.12 -29.40 -10.75
N LEU A 480 13.06 -30.22 -11.80
CA LEU A 480 14.23 -30.94 -12.29
C LEU A 480 15.26 -29.95 -12.86
N LEU A 481 14.81 -29.03 -13.71
CA LEU A 481 15.63 -27.96 -14.29
C LEU A 481 16.34 -27.13 -13.21
N TYR A 482 15.60 -26.65 -12.21
CA TYR A 482 16.16 -25.81 -11.14
C TYR A 482 17.23 -26.55 -10.33
N GLN A 483 17.00 -27.82 -9.98
CA GLN A 483 17.99 -28.63 -9.27
C GLN A 483 19.26 -28.85 -10.09
N ILE A 484 19.11 -29.12 -11.38
CA ILE A 484 20.26 -29.30 -12.29
C ILE A 484 21.09 -28.02 -12.27
N ILE A 485 20.50 -26.87 -12.60
CA ILE A 485 21.22 -25.60 -12.66
C ILE A 485 21.86 -25.27 -11.30
N THR A 486 21.16 -25.54 -10.20
CA THR A 486 21.66 -25.27 -8.85
C THR A 486 22.93 -26.06 -8.50
N HIS A 487 23.09 -27.30 -9.00
CA HIS A 487 24.32 -28.05 -8.80
C HIS A 487 25.55 -27.37 -9.41
N PHE A 488 25.36 -26.69 -10.54
CA PHE A 488 26.44 -25.96 -11.20
C PHE A 488 26.79 -24.69 -10.43
N ILE A 489 25.77 -23.89 -10.06
CA ILE A 489 25.96 -22.65 -9.29
C ILE A 489 26.54 -22.90 -7.88
N ARG A 490 26.39 -24.11 -7.34
CA ARG A 490 26.92 -24.49 -6.02
C ARG A 490 28.18 -25.35 -6.09
N ALA A 491 28.71 -25.59 -7.28
CA ALA A 491 29.79 -26.54 -7.53
C ALA A 491 31.07 -26.19 -6.77
N ASP A 492 31.44 -24.93 -6.81
CA ASP A 492 32.66 -24.37 -6.23
C ASP A 492 32.46 -23.88 -4.77
N GLY A 493 31.22 -23.96 -4.26
CA GLY A 493 30.82 -23.50 -2.95
C GLY A 493 30.55 -22.00 -2.85
N LEU A 494 30.59 -21.26 -3.96
CA LEU A 494 30.30 -19.83 -4.05
C LEU A 494 29.09 -19.59 -4.96
N THR A 495 28.06 -18.94 -4.46
CA THR A 495 26.92 -18.57 -5.31
C THR A 495 27.16 -17.20 -5.93
N LEU A 496 27.62 -17.17 -7.18
CA LEU A 496 27.91 -15.92 -7.88
C LEU A 496 26.64 -15.30 -8.47
N PRO A 497 26.38 -14.00 -8.26
CA PRO A 497 25.20 -13.32 -8.81
C PRO A 497 25.13 -13.33 -10.35
N GLU A 498 26.28 -13.34 -11.03
CA GLU A 498 26.36 -13.34 -12.49
C GLU A 498 25.85 -14.65 -13.09
N GLU A 499 26.14 -15.78 -12.45
CA GLU A 499 25.67 -17.11 -12.84
C GLU A 499 24.16 -17.25 -12.67
N VAL A 500 23.62 -16.78 -11.54
CA VAL A 500 22.17 -16.77 -11.28
C VAL A 500 21.45 -15.92 -12.33
N LYS A 501 22.03 -14.78 -12.72
CA LYS A 501 21.51 -13.91 -13.78
C LYS A 501 21.50 -14.59 -15.14
N ALA A 502 22.60 -15.24 -15.51
CA ALA A 502 22.69 -16.00 -16.74
C ALA A 502 21.65 -17.12 -16.75
N ALA A 503 21.55 -17.89 -15.67
CA ALA A 503 20.57 -18.96 -15.51
C ALA A 503 19.14 -18.48 -15.71
N GLU A 504 18.75 -17.35 -15.13
CA GLU A 504 17.40 -16.80 -15.27
C GLU A 504 17.13 -16.26 -16.68
N ALA A 505 18.09 -15.56 -17.27
CA ALA A 505 17.95 -14.97 -18.59
C ALA A 505 17.86 -16.06 -19.67
N VAL A 506 18.70 -17.09 -19.58
CA VAL A 506 18.69 -18.22 -20.53
C VAL A 506 17.51 -19.14 -20.22
N GLY A 507 17.25 -19.42 -18.94
CA GLY A 507 16.12 -20.21 -18.48
C GLY A 507 14.80 -19.70 -19.05
N ARG A 508 14.52 -18.39 -18.95
CA ARG A 508 13.31 -17.77 -19.52
C ARG A 508 13.25 -17.78 -21.05
N ARG A 509 14.41 -17.80 -21.75
CA ARG A 509 14.44 -17.90 -23.22
C ARG A 509 14.00 -19.28 -23.70
N HIS A 510 14.38 -20.32 -22.97
CA HIS A 510 14.11 -21.71 -23.35
C HIS A 510 12.85 -22.29 -22.71
N PHE A 511 12.51 -21.83 -21.51
CA PHE A 511 11.38 -22.30 -20.72
C PHE A 511 10.52 -21.09 -20.29
N PRO A 512 9.42 -20.81 -21.01
CA PRO A 512 8.63 -19.58 -20.81
C PRO A 512 8.08 -19.35 -19.41
N ASP A 513 7.76 -20.42 -18.67
CA ASP A 513 7.25 -20.36 -17.29
C ASP A 513 8.36 -20.53 -16.24
N PHE A 514 9.63 -20.38 -16.64
CA PHE A 514 10.76 -20.33 -15.71
C PHE A 514 10.53 -19.22 -14.68
N ASN A 515 10.53 -19.62 -13.42
CA ASN A 515 10.17 -18.79 -12.29
C ASN A 515 11.40 -18.49 -11.42
N PRO A 516 11.93 -17.26 -11.44
CA PRO A 516 13.10 -16.90 -10.65
C PRO A 516 12.91 -17.05 -9.14
N LEU A 517 11.71 -16.84 -8.62
CA LEU A 517 11.44 -16.98 -7.20
C LEU A 517 11.67 -18.41 -6.72
N ILE A 518 11.09 -19.37 -7.43
CA ILE A 518 11.25 -20.79 -7.11
C ILE A 518 12.69 -21.23 -7.38
N PHE A 519 13.28 -20.81 -8.49
CA PHE A 519 14.67 -21.12 -8.81
C PHE A 519 15.64 -20.64 -7.72
N ARG A 520 15.50 -19.40 -7.24
CA ARG A 520 16.34 -18.82 -6.18
C ARG A 520 16.16 -19.53 -4.83
N GLU A 521 14.99 -20.10 -4.56
CA GLU A 521 14.79 -20.97 -3.39
C GLU A 521 15.69 -22.22 -3.45
N TYR A 522 15.91 -22.81 -4.62
CA TYR A 522 16.86 -23.93 -4.79
C TYR A 522 18.31 -23.47 -4.62
N VAL A 523 18.66 -22.33 -5.21
CA VAL A 523 20.03 -21.79 -5.18
C VAL A 523 20.47 -21.45 -3.75
N HIS A 524 19.66 -20.71 -3.01
CA HIS A 524 19.99 -20.26 -1.65
C HIS A 524 19.50 -21.19 -0.54
N GLY A 525 18.67 -22.18 -0.87
CA GLY A 525 18.08 -23.09 0.10
C GLY A 525 19.06 -24.15 0.63
N THR A 526 18.75 -24.64 1.83
CA THR A 526 19.45 -25.78 2.47
C THR A 526 18.92 -27.15 2.02
N SER A 527 17.92 -27.17 1.13
CA SER A 527 17.30 -28.39 0.60
C SER A 527 18.34 -29.33 -0.01
N GLU A 528 18.28 -30.61 0.33
CA GLU A 528 19.09 -31.65 -0.32
C GLU A 528 18.73 -31.73 -1.81
N LEU A 529 19.73 -31.51 -2.66
CA LEU A 529 19.61 -31.71 -4.10
C LEU A 529 19.72 -33.20 -4.41
N LEU A 530 18.91 -33.68 -5.36
CA LEU A 530 19.08 -35.04 -5.87
C LEU A 530 20.47 -35.22 -6.50
N PRO A 531 21.10 -36.40 -6.39
CA PRO A 531 22.34 -36.70 -7.08
C PRO A 531 22.27 -36.44 -8.60
N LEU A 532 23.35 -35.89 -9.19
CA LEU A 532 23.41 -35.50 -10.60
C LEU A 532 23.16 -36.65 -11.59
N ASP A 533 23.55 -37.88 -11.23
CA ASP A 533 23.26 -39.08 -12.03
C ASP A 533 21.76 -39.36 -12.12
N ARG A 534 21.04 -39.24 -10.99
CA ARG A 534 19.58 -39.35 -10.95
C ARG A 534 18.90 -38.24 -11.73
N LEU A 535 19.42 -37.01 -11.63
CA LEU A 535 18.90 -35.89 -12.39
C LEU A 535 19.07 -36.13 -13.91
N ALA A 536 20.21 -36.67 -14.34
CA ALA A 536 20.45 -37.04 -15.74
C ALA A 536 19.47 -38.12 -16.24
N GLU A 537 19.19 -39.14 -15.43
CA GLU A 537 18.18 -40.17 -15.72
C GLU A 537 16.78 -39.55 -15.91
N PHE A 538 16.36 -38.69 -14.99
CA PHE A 538 15.05 -38.02 -15.08
C PHE A 538 14.97 -37.02 -16.23
N SER A 539 16.07 -36.39 -16.63
CA SER A 539 16.08 -35.46 -17.76
C SER A 539 15.66 -36.13 -19.06
N VAL A 540 16.07 -37.39 -19.28
CA VAL A 540 15.72 -38.16 -20.47
C VAL A 540 14.27 -38.64 -20.44
N SER A 541 13.69 -38.85 -19.25
CA SER A 541 12.30 -39.30 -19.14
C SER A 541 11.28 -38.17 -19.21
N ILE A 542 11.65 -36.96 -18.81
CA ILE A 542 10.76 -35.79 -18.74
C ILE A 542 10.90 -34.89 -19.98
N PHE A 543 12.12 -34.66 -20.47
CA PHE A 543 12.36 -33.75 -21.58
C PHE A 543 12.54 -34.49 -22.91
N ASN A 544 12.06 -33.88 -23.99
CA ASN A 544 12.38 -34.31 -25.34
C ASN A 544 13.78 -33.84 -25.77
N GLU A 545 14.25 -34.26 -26.95
CA GLU A 545 15.58 -33.89 -27.47
C GLU A 545 15.83 -32.37 -27.48
N ASN A 546 14.83 -31.57 -27.86
CA ASN A 546 14.93 -30.11 -27.87
C ASN A 546 15.06 -29.53 -26.44
N GLY A 547 14.37 -30.13 -25.47
CA GLY A 547 14.46 -29.74 -24.06
C GLY A 547 15.83 -30.07 -23.46
N ILE A 548 16.39 -31.24 -23.80
CA ILE A 548 17.75 -31.62 -23.39
C ILE A 548 18.79 -30.66 -24.00
N GLU A 549 18.65 -30.31 -25.27
CA GLU A 549 19.52 -29.33 -25.93
C GLU A 549 19.39 -27.94 -25.28
N SER A 550 18.18 -27.55 -24.89
CA SER A 550 17.95 -26.31 -24.15
C SER A 550 18.64 -26.31 -22.77
N ILE A 551 18.59 -27.42 -22.04
CA ILE A 551 19.31 -27.58 -20.76
C ILE A 551 20.82 -27.45 -20.99
N ARG A 552 21.36 -28.10 -22.02
CA ARG A 552 22.78 -28.00 -22.38
C ARG A 552 23.21 -26.55 -22.63
N GLN A 553 22.40 -25.79 -23.37
CA GLN A 553 22.67 -24.38 -23.66
C GLN A 553 22.61 -23.51 -22.39
N ILE A 554 21.64 -23.74 -21.51
CA ILE A 554 21.56 -23.06 -20.22
C ILE A 554 22.83 -23.32 -19.41
N LEU A 555 23.22 -24.58 -19.22
CA LEU A 555 24.37 -24.93 -18.40
C LEU A 555 25.67 -24.34 -18.94
N HIS A 556 25.85 -24.36 -20.26
CA HIS A 556 27.03 -23.75 -20.88
C HIS A 556 27.07 -22.23 -20.70
N GLU A 557 25.94 -21.53 -20.78
CA GLU A 557 25.91 -20.08 -20.53
C GLU A 557 26.10 -19.75 -19.04
N VAL A 558 25.61 -20.58 -18.12
CA VAL A 558 25.81 -20.42 -16.66
C VAL A 558 27.27 -20.57 -16.28
N VAL A 559 27.91 -21.66 -16.71
CA VAL A 559 29.33 -21.95 -16.41
C VAL A 559 30.30 -20.94 -17.05
N MET A 560 29.85 -20.16 -18.02
CA MET A 560 30.67 -19.14 -18.69
C MET A 560 30.29 -17.71 -18.25
N ALA A 561 29.40 -17.56 -17.27
CA ALA A 561 28.76 -16.29 -16.94
C ALA A 561 29.74 -15.25 -16.37
N ASP A 562 30.71 -15.71 -15.57
CA ASP A 562 31.73 -14.89 -14.91
C ASP A 562 32.98 -14.65 -15.78
N GLY A 563 32.96 -15.13 -17.03
CA GLY A 563 34.03 -14.96 -18.01
C GLY A 563 35.13 -16.04 -17.99
N GLU A 564 35.20 -16.90 -16.97
CA GLU A 564 36.13 -18.03 -16.91
C GLU A 564 35.48 -19.26 -16.25
N ALA A 565 35.20 -20.30 -17.03
CA ALA A 565 34.60 -21.52 -16.48
C ALA A 565 35.49 -22.21 -15.43
N HIS A 566 35.00 -22.28 -14.19
CA HIS A 566 35.71 -22.92 -13.09
C HIS A 566 35.98 -24.40 -13.40
N PRO A 567 37.16 -24.95 -13.06
CA PRO A 567 37.50 -26.35 -13.39
C PRO A 567 36.49 -27.37 -12.86
N ASP A 568 35.94 -27.16 -11.67
CA ASP A 568 34.97 -28.07 -11.05
C ASP A 568 33.64 -28.08 -11.80
N GLU A 569 33.18 -26.92 -12.28
CA GLU A 569 31.96 -26.81 -13.10
C GLU A 569 32.12 -27.46 -14.47
N GLN A 570 33.30 -27.34 -15.10
CA GLN A 570 33.56 -28.00 -16.39
C GLN A 570 33.54 -29.52 -16.25
N VAL A 571 34.10 -30.06 -15.16
CA VAL A 571 34.07 -31.50 -14.87
C VAL A 571 32.62 -31.95 -14.63
N LEU A 572 31.86 -31.20 -13.82
CA LEU A 572 30.44 -31.48 -13.59
C LEU A 572 29.62 -31.43 -14.88
N LEU A 573 29.92 -30.49 -15.78
CA LEU A 573 29.21 -30.34 -17.05
C LEU A 573 29.47 -31.53 -17.96
N HIS A 574 30.73 -31.94 -18.05
CA HIS A 574 31.12 -33.11 -18.82
C HIS A 574 30.47 -34.39 -18.28
N ASP A 575 30.51 -34.60 -16.96
CA ASP A 575 29.96 -35.78 -16.30
C ASP A 575 28.44 -35.86 -16.45
N TYR A 576 27.73 -34.74 -16.26
CA TYR A 576 26.28 -34.67 -16.44
C TYR A 576 25.89 -34.99 -17.89
N LEU A 577 26.51 -34.34 -18.88
CA LEU A 577 26.19 -34.56 -20.29
C LEU A 577 26.52 -35.98 -20.75
N SER A 578 27.63 -36.56 -20.28
CA SER A 578 27.98 -37.95 -20.55
C SER A 578 26.93 -38.92 -20.01
N ASN A 579 26.40 -38.68 -18.81
CA ASN A 579 25.36 -39.51 -18.22
C ASN A 579 24.02 -39.37 -18.96
N VAL A 580 23.65 -38.17 -19.38
CA VAL A 580 22.46 -37.95 -20.22
C VAL A 580 22.58 -38.75 -21.52
N GLU A 581 23.73 -38.70 -22.21
CA GLU A 581 23.95 -39.47 -23.45
C GLU A 581 23.85 -40.98 -23.25
N LYS A 582 24.40 -41.50 -22.15
CA LYS A 582 24.26 -42.93 -21.79
C LYS A 582 22.80 -43.33 -21.61
N HIS A 583 22.00 -42.49 -20.94
CA HIS A 583 20.58 -42.75 -20.72
C HIS A 583 19.78 -42.65 -22.03
N VAL A 584 20.03 -41.65 -22.88
CA VAL A 584 19.40 -41.54 -24.21
C VAL A 584 19.69 -42.80 -25.04
N ALA A 585 20.94 -43.26 -25.07
CA ALA A 585 21.32 -44.48 -25.78
C ALA A 585 20.64 -45.73 -25.21
N ALA A 586 20.47 -45.83 -23.89
CA ALA A 586 19.78 -46.94 -23.24
C ALA A 586 18.27 -46.97 -23.58
N THR A 587 17.62 -45.81 -23.64
CA THR A 587 16.20 -45.70 -23.99
C THR A 587 15.95 -45.94 -25.48
N ALA A 588 16.90 -45.61 -26.36
CA ALA A 588 16.80 -45.90 -27.80
C ALA A 588 16.99 -47.40 -28.16
N VAL A 589 17.56 -48.18 -27.23
CA VAL A 589 17.78 -49.63 -27.38
C VAL A 589 16.58 -50.45 -26.86
N GLN A 590 15.73 -49.86 -26.01
CA GLN A 590 14.44 -50.42 -25.57
C GLN A 590 13.33 -50.11 -26.58
#